data_AF-V7IVA7-F1
#
_entry.id   AF-V7IVA7-F1
#
_cell.length_a   1.000
_cell.length_b   1.000
_cell.length_c   1.000
_cell.angle_alpha   90.00
_cell.angle_beta   90.00
_cell.angle_gamma   90.00
#
_symmetry.space_group_name_H-M   'P 1'
#
loop_
_entity.id
_entity.type
_entity.pdbx_description
1 polymer ?
#
loop_
_entity_poly.entity_id
_entity_poly.type
_entity_poly.pdbx_seq_one_letter_code
_entity_poly.pdbx_strand_id
1 'polypeptide(L)'
;MTAVWIKIGAFSCVETSALSFCFDLVCRGTIAEGCKLHLEEQEAECWCEHCQQYVTLLTHRVRRCPQCHSDTLRIVADDGLQIRRIEIDETED
;
A
#
# COMPACT_ATOMS: atom_id res chain seq x y z
N MET A 1 17.80 7.15 11.25
CA MET A 1 16.63 6.31 10.94
C MET A 1 17.09 5.23 9.98
N THR A 2 16.90 3.95 10.32
CA THR A 2 17.50 2.82 9.58
C THR A 2 16.53 2.11 8.66
N ALA A 3 15.24 2.07 8.98
CA ALA A 3 14.23 1.48 8.11
C ALA A 3 12.83 2.06 8.34
N VAL A 4 11.97 1.97 7.33
CA VAL A 4 10.55 2.33 7.40
C VAL A 4 9.70 1.34 6.62
N TRP A 5 8.56 0.96 7.19
CA TRP A 5 7.57 0.08 6.57
C TRP A 5 6.33 0.89 6.26
N ILE A 6 5.92 0.85 5.00
CA ILE A 6 4.76 1.56 4.50
C ILE A 6 3.81 0.56 3.88
N LYS A 7 2.55 0.57 4.34
CA LYS A 7 1.46 -0.12 3.66
C LYS A 7 0.80 0.82 2.67
N ILE A 8 0.61 0.32 1.45
CA ILE A 8 -0.02 1.03 0.34
C ILE A 8 -1.35 0.34 0.04
N GLY A 9 -2.43 1.11 0.18
CA GLY A 9 -3.77 0.65 -0.16
C GLY A 9 -3.92 0.40 -1.65
N ALA A 10 -4.63 -0.67 -2.02
CA ALA A 10 -4.85 -1.07 -3.41
C ALA A 10 -5.56 0.00 -4.26
N PHE A 11 -6.30 0.90 -3.59
CA PHE A 11 -7.04 1.99 -4.22
C PHE A 11 -6.39 3.36 -4.03
N SER A 12 -5.15 3.41 -3.53
CA SER A 12 -4.42 4.66 -3.26
C SER A 12 -3.87 5.39 -4.49
N CYS A 13 -3.89 4.74 -5.66
CA CYS A 13 -3.30 5.26 -6.90
C CYS A 13 -1.80 5.61 -6.77
N VAL A 14 -1.10 5.05 -5.78
CA VAL A 14 0.34 5.23 -5.59
C VAL A 14 1.10 4.32 -6.55
N GLU A 15 2.01 4.92 -7.31
CA GLU A 15 2.99 4.20 -8.13
C GLU A 15 4.23 3.88 -7.27
N THR A 16 4.42 2.61 -6.90
CA THR A 16 5.43 2.20 -5.91
C THR A 16 6.87 2.41 -6.40
N SER A 17 7.09 2.32 -7.71
CA SER A 17 8.36 2.64 -8.34
C SER A 17 8.74 4.13 -8.18
N ALA A 18 7.78 5.03 -8.40
CA ALA A 18 7.96 6.46 -8.24
C ALA A 18 8.16 6.84 -6.77
N LEU A 19 7.38 6.25 -5.85
CA LEU A 19 7.54 6.44 -4.41
C LEU A 19 8.96 6.04 -3.96
N SER A 20 9.43 4.87 -4.38
CA SER A 20 10.76 4.36 -4.00
C SER A 20 11.87 5.25 -4.52
N PHE A 21 11.77 5.72 -5.76
CA PHE A 21 12.73 6.65 -6.36
C PHE A 21 12.77 7.98 -5.61
N CYS A 22 11.60 8.59 -5.38
CA CYS A 22 11.51 9.86 -4.68
C CYS A 22 11.99 9.75 -3.22
N PHE A 23 11.68 8.63 -2.54
CA PHE A 23 12.14 8.38 -1.18
C PHE A 23 13.66 8.41 -1.07
N ASP A 24 14.37 7.66 -1.92
CA ASP A 24 15.84 7.68 -1.93
C ASP A 24 16.39 9.09 -2.18
N LEU A 25 15.79 9.82 -3.13
CA LEU A 25 16.22 11.17 -3.47
C LEU A 25 16.07 12.15 -2.30
N VAL A 26 14.93 12.14 -1.60
CA VAL A 26 14.66 13.08 -0.50
C VAL A 26 15.41 12.72 0.80
N CYS A 27 15.83 11.46 0.96
CA CYS A 27 16.58 11.02 2.13
C CYS A 27 18.05 11.45 2.11
N ARG A 28 18.62 11.79 0.95
CA ARG A 28 20.03 12.20 0.82
C ARG A 28 20.35 13.45 1.63
N GLY A 29 21.44 13.42 2.39
CA GLY A 29 21.87 14.51 3.27
C GLY A 29 21.02 14.66 4.53
N THR A 30 20.19 13.67 4.88
CA THR A 30 19.34 13.69 6.09
C THR A 30 19.69 12.55 7.04
N ILE A 31 19.11 12.54 8.24
CA ILE A 31 19.23 11.41 9.20
C ILE A 31 18.62 10.09 8.69
N ALA A 32 17.93 10.12 7.56
CA ALA A 32 17.32 8.99 6.88
C ALA A 32 18.12 8.55 5.65
N GLU A 33 19.29 9.14 5.39
CA GLU A 33 20.16 8.69 4.30
C GLU A 33 20.51 7.21 4.48
N GLY A 34 20.35 6.42 3.41
CA GLY A 34 20.54 4.96 3.45
C GLY A 34 19.43 4.17 4.18
N CYS A 35 18.35 4.82 4.63
CA CYS A 35 17.20 4.16 5.24
C CYS A 35 16.58 3.14 4.28
N LYS A 36 16.32 1.92 4.77
CA LYS A 36 15.62 0.90 3.99
C LYS A 36 14.12 1.20 3.91
N LEU A 37 13.59 1.26 2.70
CA LEU A 37 12.16 1.39 2.46
C LEU A 37 11.55 0.00 2.22
N HIS A 38 10.61 -0.39 3.07
CA HIS A 38 9.81 -1.60 2.91
C HIS A 38 8.39 -1.20 2.49
N LEU A 39 7.95 -1.67 1.33
CA LEU A 39 6.61 -1.44 0.81
C LEU A 39 5.77 -2.72 0.89
N GLU A 40 4.58 -2.61 1.46
CA GLU A 40 3.56 -3.65 1.48
C GLU A 40 2.36 -3.16 0.66
N GLU A 41 2.17 -3.72 -0.53
CA GLU A 41 1.03 -3.40 -1.39
C GLU A 41 -0.15 -4.32 -1.04
N GLN A 42 -1.29 -3.73 -0.71
CA GLN A 42 -2.51 -4.50 -0.44
C GLN A 42 -3.17 -4.94 -1.75
N GLU A 43 -3.77 -6.13 -1.76
CA GLU A 43 -4.66 -6.55 -2.84
C GLU A 43 -5.96 -5.72 -2.88
N ALA A 44 -6.55 -5.60 -4.06
CA ALA A 44 -7.84 -4.92 -4.26
C ALA A 44 -9.03 -5.77 -3.78
N GLU A 45 -9.05 -6.09 -2.49
CA GLU A 45 -10.08 -6.91 -1.86
C GLU A 45 -11.38 -6.12 -1.69
N CYS A 46 -12.48 -6.75 -2.09
CA CYS A 46 -13.84 -6.26 -1.96
C CYS A 46 -14.75 -7.35 -1.41
N TRP A 47 -15.79 -6.98 -0.69
CA TRP A 47 -16.90 -7.89 -0.36
C TRP A 47 -17.95 -7.83 -1.48
N CYS A 48 -18.31 -8.98 -2.04
CA CYS A 48 -19.39 -9.10 -3.02
C CYS A 48 -20.70 -9.47 -2.33
N GLU A 49 -21.72 -8.62 -2.45
CA GLU A 49 -23.02 -8.87 -1.81
C GLU A 49 -23.77 -10.06 -2.43
N HIS A 50 -23.57 -10.31 -3.73
CA HIS A 50 -24.23 -11.42 -4.44
C HIS A 50 -23.57 -12.76 -4.15
N CYS A 51 -22.23 -12.79 -4.14
CA CYS A 51 -21.47 -14.01 -3.85
C CYS A 51 -21.31 -14.27 -2.35
N GLN A 52 -21.65 -13.29 -1.51
CA GLN A 52 -21.49 -13.29 -0.05
C GLN A 52 -20.09 -13.75 0.38
N GLN A 53 -19.07 -13.21 -0.27
CA GLN A 53 -17.67 -13.55 -0.01
C GLN A 53 -16.74 -12.40 -0.40
N TYR A 54 -15.53 -12.45 0.13
CA TYR A 54 -14.42 -11.60 -0.30
C TYR A 54 -13.93 -12.04 -1.67
N VAL A 55 -13.68 -11.06 -2.53
CA VAL A 55 -13.13 -11.24 -3.87
C VAL A 55 -12.03 -10.22 -4.12
N THR A 56 -10.94 -10.65 -4.74
CA THR A 56 -9.88 -9.75 -5.22
C THR A 56 -10.21 -9.31 -6.64
N LEU A 57 -10.20 -8.00 -6.89
CA LEU A 57 -10.36 -7.48 -8.24
C LEU A 57 -9.10 -7.69 -9.07
N LEU A 58 -9.28 -8.15 -10.31
CA LEU A 58 -8.18 -8.28 -11.28
C LEU A 58 -7.56 -6.92 -11.66
N THR A 59 -8.36 -5.85 -11.57
CA THR A 59 -7.91 -4.48 -11.77
C THR A 59 -8.74 -3.52 -10.92
N HIS A 60 -8.09 -2.56 -10.26
CA HIS A 60 -8.76 -1.52 -9.50
C HIS A 60 -9.59 -0.57 -10.38
N ARG A 61 -9.37 -0.57 -11.71
CA ARG A 61 -10.11 0.27 -12.68
C ARG A 61 -11.50 -0.26 -13.00
N VAL A 62 -11.74 -1.57 -12.81
CA VAL A 62 -13.01 -2.23 -13.13
C VAL A 62 -13.59 -2.83 -11.86
N ARG A 63 -14.63 -2.20 -11.32
CA ARG A 63 -15.31 -2.66 -10.10
C ARG A 63 -16.43 -3.65 -10.45
N ARG A 64 -16.03 -4.87 -10.84
CA ARG A 64 -16.96 -5.99 -11.05
C ARG A 64 -16.43 -7.25 -10.38
N CYS A 65 -17.33 -7.99 -9.73
CA CYS A 65 -17.00 -9.27 -9.13
C CYS A 65 -16.47 -10.22 -10.21
N PRO A 66 -15.27 -10.81 -10.05
CA PRO A 66 -14.72 -11.73 -11.05
C PRO A 66 -15.50 -13.05 -11.15
N GLN A 67 -16.32 -13.37 -10.13
CA GLN A 67 -17.09 -14.61 -10.06
C GLN A 67 -18.50 -14.49 -10.67
N CYS A 68 -19.25 -13.44 -10.33
CA CYS A 68 -20.63 -13.27 -10.77
C CYS A 68 -20.86 -12.05 -11.68
N HIS A 69 -19.82 -11.25 -11.95
CA HIS A 69 -19.87 -10.01 -12.75
C HIS A 69 -20.75 -8.88 -12.21
N SER A 70 -21.35 -9.03 -11.03
CA SER A 70 -22.06 -7.95 -10.34
C SER A 70 -21.14 -6.76 -10.04
N ASP A 71 -21.70 -5.56 -10.12
CA ASP A 71 -21.08 -4.30 -9.70
C ASP A 71 -21.38 -3.95 -8.23
N THR A 72 -22.21 -4.74 -7.54
CA THR A 72 -22.53 -4.55 -6.12
C THR A 72 -21.39 -5.08 -5.25
N LEU A 73 -20.34 -4.27 -5.15
CA LEU A 73 -19.13 -4.54 -4.37
C LEU A 73 -18.93 -3.48 -3.29
N ARG A 74 -18.55 -3.92 -2.09
CA ARG A 74 -18.09 -3.06 -1.01
C ARG A 74 -16.58 -3.12 -0.92
N ILE A 75 -15.91 -1.97 -1.01
CA ILE A 75 -14.44 -1.92 -0.89
C ILE A 75 -14.06 -2.19 0.55
N VAL A 76 -13.08 -3.09 0.73
CA VAL A 76 -12.51 -3.45 2.03
C VAL A 76 -11.05 -2.99 2.10
N ALA A 77 -10.35 -3.00 0.96
CA ALA A 77 -8.98 -2.52 0.89
C ALA A 77 -8.85 -1.01 1.13
N ASP A 78 -7.71 -0.63 1.71
CA ASP A 78 -7.36 0.75 2.01
C ASP A 78 -7.17 1.56 0.71
N ASP A 79 -7.46 2.86 0.77
CA ASP A 79 -7.28 3.83 -0.32
C ASP A 79 -6.17 4.86 -0.02
N GLY A 80 -5.42 4.66 1.06
CA GLY A 80 -4.36 5.54 1.50
C GLY A 80 -2.98 4.87 1.60
N LEU A 81 -2.08 5.61 2.22
CA LEU A 81 -0.73 5.18 2.55
C LEU A 81 -0.54 5.30 4.06
N GLN A 82 -0.03 4.26 4.70
CA GLN A 82 0.14 4.21 6.15
C GLN A 82 1.55 3.77 6.52
N ILE A 83 2.22 4.56 7.37
CA ILE A 83 3.46 4.13 8.04
C ILE A 83 3.09 3.08 9.09
N ARG A 84 3.65 1.88 8.94
CA ARG A 84 3.43 0.75 9.85
C ARG A 84 4.48 0.68 10.94
N ARG A 85 5.72 1.00 10.61
CA ARG A 85 6.87 0.91 11.51
C ARG A 85 7.95 1.86 11.04
N ILE A 86 8.66 2.44 11.99
CA ILE A 86 9.93 3.16 11.76
C ILE A 86 10.95 2.54 12.70
N GLU A 87 12.14 2.26 12.17
CA GLU A 87 13.31 1.88 12.96
C GLU A 87 14.30 3.03 13.02
N ILE A 88 14.79 3.27 14.22
CA ILE A 88 15.72 4.34 14.55
C ILE A 88 16.84 3.70 15.35
N ASP A 89 18.09 4.03 15.03
CA ASP A 89 19.22 3.65 15.87
C ASP A 89 19.19 4.51 17.13
N GLU A 90 19.16 3.86 18.29
CA GLU A 90 19.46 4.51 19.56
C GLU A 90 20.96 4.82 19.57
N THR A 91 21.29 6.07 19.26
CA THR A 91 22.58 6.61 19.66
C THR A 91 22.41 7.06 21.10
N GLU A 92 22.89 6.25 22.06
CA GLU A 92 23.16 6.74 23.41
C GLU A 92 24.25 7.82 23.30
N ASP A 93 23.91 9.05 23.69
CA ASP A 93 24.91 10.03 24.16
C ASP A 93 25.40 9.63 25.56
#